data_AF-A0A6N2BQW8-F1
#
_entry.id   AF-A0A6N2BQW8-F1
#
_cell.length_a   1.000
_cell.length_b   1.000
_cell.length_c   1.000
_cell.angle_alpha   90.00
_cell.angle_beta   90.00
_cell.angle_gamma   90.00
#
_symmetry.space_group_name_H-M   'P 1'
#
loop_
_entity.id
_entity.type
_entity.pdbx_description
1 polymer ?
#
loop_
_entity_poly.entity_id
_entity_poly.type
_entity_poly.pdbx_seq_one_letter_code
_entity_poly.pdbx_strand_id
1 'polypeptide(L)'
;MDFAGDDYCDAHQDESLDISSVEPTSYDQFFIKFEVEFLREQEDEDDDDDEELYVSRLESIIKTGIFQERCDRLPHNNLSWHNVTRMLHIMEVPVDRQPMILHQICNFADRIANEPYNRNKKILPIKVYISLPVNYFIEENESSDVTIRPANELVEQDLEKVKIEESELGSDFVCVICMEKMEAGSEATKMPCSHVYHGNCLMNWLGVNRVCPTCRFVLPS
;
A
#
# COMPACT_ATOMS: atom_id res chain seq x y z
N MET A 1 -7.18 24.92 -12.46
CA MET A 1 -5.76 24.60 -12.24
C MET A 1 -5.74 23.14 -11.88
N ASP A 2 -5.14 22.38 -12.77
CA ASP A 2 -5.55 21.05 -13.17
C ASP A 2 -5.30 19.96 -12.11
N PHE A 3 -6.28 19.06 -11.99
CA PHE A 3 -6.15 17.78 -11.32
C PHE A 3 -5.16 16.93 -12.13
N ALA A 4 -3.87 17.01 -11.81
CA ALA A 4 -2.96 15.92 -12.12
C ALA A 4 -3.45 14.72 -11.31
N GLY A 5 -4.11 13.77 -11.98
CA GLY A 5 -4.47 12.51 -11.36
C GLY A 5 -3.21 11.85 -10.80
N ASP A 6 -3.30 11.35 -9.58
CA ASP A 6 -2.25 10.62 -8.87
C ASP A 6 -1.95 9.27 -9.58
N ASP A 7 -1.37 9.32 -10.78
CA ASP A 7 -1.03 8.20 -11.67
C ASP A 7 0.32 7.56 -11.31
N TYR A 8 0.60 7.42 -10.00
CA TYR A 8 1.84 6.81 -9.53
C TYR A 8 1.90 5.31 -9.78
N CYS A 9 0.79 4.65 -10.13
CA CYS A 9 0.70 3.21 -10.32
C CYS A 9 -0.27 2.87 -11.47
N ASP A 10 0.17 2.00 -12.38
CA ASP A 10 -0.64 1.38 -13.42
C ASP A 10 -0.59 -0.14 -13.27
N ALA A 11 -1.76 -0.75 -13.04
CA ALA A 11 -1.93 -2.19 -12.95
C ALA A 11 -2.79 -2.68 -14.12
N HIS A 12 -2.23 -3.56 -14.94
CA HIS A 12 -2.91 -4.14 -16.09
C HIS A 12 -2.61 -5.63 -16.26
N GLN A 13 -3.46 -6.32 -17.00
CA GLN A 13 -3.30 -7.75 -17.30
C GLN A 13 -2.38 -7.87 -18.51
N ASP A 14 -1.27 -8.59 -18.36
CA ASP A 14 -0.25 -8.72 -19.40
C ASP A 14 0.01 -10.20 -19.71
N GLU A 15 -0.63 -10.70 -20.77
CA GLU A 15 -0.50 -12.09 -21.23
C GLU A 15 0.86 -12.39 -21.88
N SER A 16 1.72 -11.39 -22.09
CA SER A 16 3.06 -11.58 -22.64
C SER A 16 4.11 -11.92 -21.59
N LEU A 17 3.76 -11.81 -20.30
CA LEU A 17 4.67 -12.14 -19.20
C LEU A 17 5.11 -13.61 -19.25
N ASP A 18 6.42 -13.83 -19.09
CA ASP A 18 6.99 -15.17 -19.03
C ASP A 18 6.63 -15.84 -17.70
N ILE A 19 5.60 -16.69 -17.75
CA ILE A 19 5.11 -17.50 -16.63
C ILE A 19 5.73 -18.90 -16.59
N SER A 20 6.80 -19.17 -17.35
CA SER A 20 7.44 -20.50 -17.39
C SER A 20 8.01 -20.94 -16.04
N SER A 21 8.29 -19.99 -15.15
CA SER A 21 8.78 -20.23 -13.78
C SER A 21 7.68 -20.57 -12.77
N VAL A 22 6.40 -20.54 -13.16
CA VAL A 22 5.28 -20.83 -12.26
C VAL A 22 5.09 -22.34 -12.14
N GLU A 23 5.23 -22.87 -10.93
CA GLU A 23 4.98 -24.28 -10.66
C GLU A 23 3.48 -24.59 -10.80
N PRO A 24 3.10 -25.73 -11.40
CA PRO A 24 1.69 -26.11 -11.48
C PRO A 24 1.13 -26.36 -10.08
N THR A 25 0.12 -25.60 -9.69
CA THR A 25 -0.59 -25.80 -8.41
C THR A 25 -2.04 -26.25 -8.62
N SER A 26 -2.67 -26.73 -7.55
CA SER A 26 -4.09 -27.12 -7.57
C SER A 26 -5.05 -25.94 -7.46
N TYR A 27 -4.57 -24.78 -7.04
CA TYR A 27 -5.32 -23.54 -6.85
C TYR A 27 -5.04 -22.53 -7.97
N ASP A 28 -5.91 -21.54 -8.09
CA ASP A 28 -5.69 -20.43 -9.03
C ASP A 28 -4.70 -19.43 -8.42
N GLN A 29 -3.90 -18.79 -9.26
CA GLN A 29 -2.82 -17.90 -8.82
C GLN A 29 -2.79 -16.59 -9.60
N PHE A 30 -2.37 -15.53 -8.92
CA PHE A 30 -1.85 -14.34 -9.56
C PHE A 30 -0.35 -14.50 -9.80
N PHE A 31 0.10 -14.12 -11.00
CA PHE A 31 1.51 -13.92 -11.30
C PHE A 31 1.72 -12.43 -11.48
N ILE A 32 2.43 -11.78 -10.56
CA ILE A 32 2.49 -10.32 -10.49
C ILE A 32 3.92 -9.87 -10.72
N LYS A 33 4.15 -9.14 -11.81
CA LYS A 33 5.43 -8.49 -12.10
C LYS A 33 5.36 -7.02 -11.74
N PHE A 34 6.22 -6.57 -10.84
CA PHE A 34 6.42 -5.17 -10.50
C PHE A 34 7.59 -4.59 -11.31
N GLU A 35 7.40 -3.37 -11.81
CA GLU A 35 8.43 -2.48 -12.35
C GLU A 35 8.27 -1.13 -11.65
N VAL A 36 9.19 -0.79 -10.74
CA VAL A 36 9.16 0.45 -9.98
C VAL A 36 10.27 1.35 -10.46
N GLU A 37 9.91 2.49 -11.04
CA GLU A 37 10.82 3.52 -11.51
C GLU A 37 10.92 4.64 -10.47
N PHE A 38 12.15 4.88 -10.00
CA PHE A 38 12.49 5.97 -9.10
C PHE A 38 13.14 7.10 -9.91
N LEU A 39 12.50 8.27 -9.94
CA LEU A 39 12.92 9.44 -10.70
C LEU A 39 13.65 10.44 -9.80
N ARG A 40 14.84 10.89 -10.18
CA ARG A 40 15.63 11.90 -9.47
C ARG A 40 15.93 13.08 -10.38
N GLU A 41 15.66 14.29 -9.91
CA GLU A 41 16.06 15.53 -10.57
C GLU A 41 17.53 15.83 -10.23
N GLN A 42 18.40 15.95 -11.23
CA GLN A 42 19.73 16.56 -11.05
C GLN A 42 19.58 18.08 -11.13
N GLU A 43 19.98 18.77 -10.06
CA GLU A 43 20.26 20.20 -10.10
C GLU A 43 21.67 20.36 -10.69
N ASP A 44 21.75 20.86 -11.93
CA ASP A 44 23.03 21.23 -12.52
C ASP A 44 23.53 22.50 -11.79
N GLU A 45 24.51 22.34 -10.89
CA GLU A 45 25.29 23.46 -10.33
C GLU A 45 26.27 23.99 -11.39
N ASP A 46 25.77 24.58 -12.48
CA ASP A 46 26.62 25.32 -13.42
C ASP A 46 26.64 26.81 -13.03
N ASP A 47 27.77 27.18 -12.41
CA ASP A 47 28.14 28.46 -11.84
C ASP A 47 28.58 29.51 -12.91
N ASP A 48 28.05 29.48 -14.13
CA ASP A 48 28.47 30.38 -15.21
C ASP A 48 27.29 31.05 -15.94
N ASP A 49 27.38 32.39 -16.04
CA ASP A 49 26.44 33.38 -16.58
C ASP A 49 26.00 33.16 -18.07
N ASP A 50 25.36 32.05 -18.42
CA ASP A 50 24.71 31.91 -19.73
C ASP A 50 23.23 31.48 -19.60
N GLU A 51 22.35 32.33 -20.13
CA GLU A 51 20.89 32.18 -20.20
C GLU A 51 20.48 31.11 -21.23
N GLU A 52 21.06 29.90 -21.17
CA GLU A 52 20.65 28.74 -21.96
C GLU A 52 19.75 27.81 -21.13
N LEU A 53 18.52 27.62 -21.62
CA LEU A 53 17.42 26.80 -21.08
C LEU A 53 17.83 25.69 -20.08
N TYR A 54 17.39 25.85 -18.83
CA TYR A 54 17.42 24.82 -17.78
C TYR A 54 16.71 23.55 -18.25
N VAL A 55 17.47 22.56 -18.74
CA VAL A 55 16.96 21.21 -19.02
C VAL A 55 17.42 20.32 -17.88
N SER A 56 16.65 20.26 -16.80
CA SER A 56 16.93 19.36 -15.68
C SER A 56 17.03 17.91 -16.18
N ARG A 57 18.20 17.29 -15.99
CA ARG A 57 18.43 15.88 -16.33
C ARG A 57 17.76 15.00 -15.27
N LEU A 58 16.84 14.14 -15.70
CA LEU A 58 16.21 13.15 -14.83
C LEU A 58 17.02 11.85 -14.85
N GLU A 59 17.50 11.42 -13.70
CA GLU A 59 18.02 10.05 -13.52
C GLU A 59 16.86 9.12 -13.13
N SER A 60 16.81 7.93 -13.73
CA SER A 60 15.82 6.91 -13.35
C SER A 60 16.47 5.58 -12.98
N ILE A 61 15.99 5.00 -11.88
CA ILE A 61 16.39 3.67 -11.40
C ILE A 61 15.16 2.79 -11.45
N ILE A 62 15.22 1.70 -12.22
CA ILE A 62 14.10 0.74 -12.34
C ILE A 62 14.42 -0.52 -11.55
N LYS A 63 13.60 -0.82 -10.55
CA LYS A 63 13.62 -2.07 -9.80
C LYS A 63 12.52 -2.99 -10.32
N THR A 64 12.83 -4.27 -10.51
CA THR A 64 11.84 -5.27 -10.94
C THR A 64 11.72 -6.41 -9.94
N GLY A 65 10.52 -6.94 -9.78
CA GLY A 65 10.23 -8.05 -8.87
C GLY A 65 9.07 -8.89 -9.38
N ILE A 66 9.08 -10.18 -9.05
CA ILE A 66 8.03 -11.12 -9.44
C ILE A 66 7.49 -11.78 -8.19
N PHE A 67 6.16 -11.84 -8.09
CA PHE A 67 5.45 -12.43 -6.96
C PHE A 67 4.37 -13.38 -7.46
N GLN A 68 4.12 -14.43 -6.67
CA GLN A 68 3.06 -15.39 -6.92
C GLN A 68 2.18 -15.46 -5.69
N GLU A 69 0.88 -15.21 -5.86
CA GLU A 69 -0.09 -15.25 -4.77
C GLU A 69 -1.29 -16.10 -5.16
N ARG A 70 -1.96 -16.64 -4.16
CA ARG A 70 -3.20 -17.39 -4.35
C ARG A 70 -4.35 -16.46 -4.77
N CYS A 71 -5.21 -16.94 -5.66
CA CYS A 71 -6.43 -16.28 -6.09
C CYS A 71 -7.63 -17.17 -5.75
N ASP A 72 -8.47 -16.76 -4.81
CA ASP A 72 -9.61 -17.55 -4.33
C ASP A 72 -10.91 -17.37 -5.13
N ARG A 73 -10.92 -16.50 -6.15
CA ARG A 73 -12.09 -16.19 -7.00
C ARG A 73 -13.32 -15.75 -6.19
N LEU A 74 -13.08 -14.91 -5.18
CA LEU A 74 -14.11 -14.29 -4.36
C LEU A 74 -14.68 -13.03 -5.05
N PRO A 75 -15.86 -12.53 -4.63
CA PRO A 75 -16.38 -11.26 -5.14
C PRO A 75 -15.46 -10.05 -4.86
N HIS A 76 -14.65 -10.12 -3.81
CA HIS A 76 -13.69 -9.11 -3.38
C HIS A 76 -12.56 -9.77 -2.56
N ASN A 77 -11.47 -9.05 -2.31
CA ASN A 77 -10.32 -9.49 -1.52
C ASN A 77 -9.61 -10.75 -2.07
N ASN A 78 -9.54 -10.89 -3.40
CA ASN A 78 -8.79 -11.95 -4.08
C ASN A 78 -7.28 -11.82 -3.87
N LEU A 79 -6.79 -10.60 -3.69
CA LEU A 79 -5.40 -10.31 -3.36
C LEU A 79 -5.37 -9.47 -2.08
N SER A 80 -5.00 -10.13 -0.97
CA SER A 80 -4.97 -9.51 0.36
C SER A 80 -4.06 -8.29 0.40
N TRP A 81 -4.57 -7.23 1.02
CA TRP A 81 -3.82 -6.00 1.25
C TRP A 81 -2.47 -6.25 1.94
N HIS A 82 -2.40 -7.19 2.89
CA HIS A 82 -1.14 -7.55 3.57
C HIS A 82 -0.08 -8.08 2.59
N ASN A 83 -0.50 -8.87 1.60
CA ASN A 83 0.41 -9.40 0.59
C ASN A 83 0.89 -8.29 -0.34
N VAL A 84 0.00 -7.37 -0.73
CA VAL A 84 0.37 -6.20 -1.52
C VAL A 84 1.32 -5.29 -0.76
N THR A 85 1.04 -4.96 0.51
CA THR A 85 1.95 -4.20 1.39
C THR A 85 3.33 -4.85 1.45
N ARG A 86 3.39 -6.18 1.63
CA ARG A 86 4.65 -6.92 1.64
C ARG A 86 5.41 -6.77 0.32
N MET A 87 4.73 -6.89 -0.82
CA MET A 87 5.35 -6.71 -2.14
C MET A 87 5.89 -5.30 -2.32
N LEU A 88 5.09 -4.27 -1.98
CA LEU A 88 5.48 -2.86 -2.07
C LEU A 88 6.70 -2.56 -1.20
N HIS A 89 6.75 -3.13 0.02
CA HIS A 89 7.91 -2.99 0.90
C HIS A 89 9.16 -3.67 0.33
N ILE A 90 9.05 -4.88 -0.22
CA ILE A 90 10.17 -5.57 -0.92
C ILE A 90 10.67 -4.75 -2.12
N MET A 91 9.74 -4.11 -2.82
CA MET A 91 10.03 -3.21 -3.93
C MET A 91 10.50 -1.81 -3.48
N GLU A 92 10.74 -1.60 -2.18
CA GLU A 92 11.22 -0.33 -1.59
C GLU A 92 10.32 0.88 -1.88
N VAL A 93 9.02 0.63 -2.09
CA VAL A 93 8.03 1.70 -2.24
C VAL A 93 7.84 2.40 -0.88
N PRO A 94 8.04 3.73 -0.79
CA PRO A 94 7.89 4.48 0.46
C PRO A 94 6.50 4.31 1.09
N VAL A 95 6.46 4.14 2.42
CA VAL A 95 5.26 3.78 3.18
C VAL A 95 4.14 4.82 3.02
N ASP A 96 4.49 6.10 2.88
CA ASP A 96 3.54 7.20 2.62
C ASP A 96 2.81 7.08 1.28
N ARG A 97 3.43 6.41 0.29
CA ARG A 97 2.85 6.20 -1.04
C ARG A 97 2.07 4.90 -1.17
N GLN A 98 2.29 3.95 -0.27
CA GLN A 98 1.67 2.62 -0.35
C GLN A 98 0.12 2.62 -0.32
N PRO A 99 -0.61 3.43 0.47
CA PRO A 99 -2.06 3.28 0.60
C PRO A 99 -2.84 3.41 -0.72
N MET A 100 -2.47 4.39 -1.57
CA MET A 100 -3.12 4.60 -2.86
C MET A 100 -2.79 3.49 -3.87
N ILE A 101 -1.52 3.11 -3.94
CA ILE A 101 -1.01 2.04 -4.81
C ILE A 101 -1.65 0.70 -4.43
N LEU A 102 -1.72 0.41 -3.14
CA LEU A 102 -2.33 -0.80 -2.60
C LEU A 102 -3.80 -0.92 -3.03
N HIS A 103 -4.58 0.15 -2.83
CA HIS A 103 -5.99 0.15 -3.20
C HIS A 103 -6.18 -0.10 -4.71
N GLN A 104 -5.35 0.50 -5.56
CA GLN A 104 -5.40 0.27 -7.00
C GLN A 104 -5.10 -1.19 -7.38
N ILE A 105 -4.06 -1.78 -6.79
CA ILE A 105 -3.66 -3.17 -7.07
C ILE A 105 -4.73 -4.15 -6.58
N CYS A 106 -5.25 -3.99 -5.36
CA CYS A 106 -6.29 -4.86 -4.81
C CYS A 106 -7.57 -4.81 -5.65
N ASN A 107 -8.04 -3.61 -6.02
CA ASN A 107 -9.23 -3.45 -6.85
C ASN A 107 -9.02 -4.03 -8.26
N PHE A 108 -7.83 -3.85 -8.83
CA PHE A 108 -7.49 -4.45 -10.12
C PHE A 108 -7.53 -5.98 -10.05
N ALA A 109 -6.92 -6.57 -9.01
CA ALA A 109 -6.92 -8.00 -8.79
C ALA A 109 -8.34 -8.58 -8.66
N ASP A 110 -9.22 -7.89 -7.92
CA ASP A 110 -10.63 -8.28 -7.78
C ASP A 110 -11.39 -8.22 -9.10
N ARG A 111 -11.18 -7.16 -9.89
CA ARG A 111 -11.79 -7.03 -11.22
C ARG A 111 -11.37 -8.18 -12.13
N ILE A 112 -10.07 -8.43 -12.28
CA ILE A 112 -9.61 -9.47 -13.22
C ILE A 112 -9.94 -10.89 -12.75
N ALA A 113 -10.02 -11.12 -11.43
CA ALA A 113 -10.42 -12.41 -10.87
C ALA A 113 -11.88 -12.75 -11.22
N ASN A 114 -12.73 -11.73 -11.35
CA ASN A 114 -14.15 -11.88 -11.62
C ASN A 114 -14.54 -11.68 -13.10
N GLU A 115 -13.59 -11.25 -13.94
CA GLU A 115 -13.80 -11.03 -15.37
C GLU A 115 -14.20 -12.34 -16.09
N PRO A 116 -15.26 -12.36 -16.93
CA PRO A 116 -15.73 -13.58 -17.61
C PRO A 116 -14.66 -14.28 -18.44
N TYR A 117 -13.78 -13.49 -19.10
CA TYR A 117 -12.67 -13.98 -19.91
C TYR A 117 -11.62 -14.76 -19.10
N ASN A 118 -11.51 -14.48 -17.79
CA ASN A 118 -10.50 -15.06 -16.91
C ASN A 118 -10.98 -16.27 -16.12
N ARG A 119 -12.26 -16.66 -16.23
CA ARG A 119 -12.88 -17.73 -15.40
C ARG A 119 -12.18 -19.09 -15.47
N ASN A 120 -11.63 -19.44 -16.64
CA ASN A 120 -10.99 -20.74 -16.86
C ASN A 120 -9.45 -20.69 -16.79
N LYS A 121 -8.88 -19.51 -16.53
CA LYS A 121 -7.43 -19.35 -16.45
C LYS A 121 -6.94 -19.74 -15.06
N LYS A 122 -5.93 -20.61 -14.98
CA LYS A 122 -5.30 -20.98 -13.71
C LYS A 122 -4.34 -19.94 -13.18
N ILE A 123 -3.71 -19.19 -14.06
CA ILE A 123 -2.75 -18.14 -13.74
C ILE A 123 -3.28 -16.84 -14.34
N LEU A 124 -3.34 -15.79 -13.52
CA LEU A 124 -3.72 -14.44 -13.92
C LEU A 124 -2.47 -13.56 -13.90
N PRO A 125 -1.90 -13.22 -15.07
CA PRO A 125 -0.69 -12.40 -15.14
C PRO A 125 -1.05 -10.91 -14.99
N ILE A 126 -0.47 -10.27 -13.98
CA ILE A 126 -0.61 -8.85 -13.70
C ILE A 126 0.76 -8.20 -13.86
N LYS A 127 0.82 -7.11 -14.62
CA LYS A 127 1.95 -6.19 -14.62
C LYS A 127 1.55 -4.95 -13.83
N VAL A 128 2.40 -4.56 -12.89
CA VAL A 128 2.26 -3.36 -12.07
C VAL A 128 3.46 -2.48 -12.35
N TYR A 129 3.23 -1.29 -12.88
CA TYR A 129 4.24 -0.27 -13.08
C TYR A 129 4.00 0.87 -12.10
N ILE A 130 5.04 1.30 -11.39
CA ILE A 130 4.97 2.37 -10.40
C ILE A 130 6.05 3.40 -10.73
N SER A 131 5.70 4.68 -10.79
CA SER A 131 6.66 5.77 -11.01
C SER A 131 6.67 6.69 -9.79
N LEU A 132 7.83 6.89 -9.17
CA LEU A 132 7.98 7.63 -7.93
C LEU A 132 9.08 8.69 -8.04
N PRO A 133 8.79 9.98 -7.81
CA PRO A 133 9.82 10.98 -7.63
C PRO A 133 10.53 10.78 -6.28
N VAL A 134 11.86 10.79 -6.28
CA VAL A 134 12.71 10.62 -5.10
C VAL A 134 13.52 11.89 -4.87
N ASN A 135 13.08 12.71 -3.91
CA ASN A 135 13.72 13.99 -3.58
C ASN A 135 14.72 13.89 -2.40
N TYR A 136 15.12 12.69 -1.97
CA TYR A 136 15.99 12.52 -0.80
C TYR A 136 17.34 11.89 -1.16
N PHE A 137 18.40 12.54 -0.72
CA PHE A 137 19.77 12.03 -0.71
C PHE A 137 19.83 10.72 0.10
N ILE A 138 20.15 9.60 -0.55
CA ILE A 138 20.80 8.48 0.13
C ILE A 138 22.29 8.75 -0.01
N GLU A 139 22.89 9.41 0.98
CA GLU A 139 24.33 9.32 1.13
C GLU A 139 24.65 7.88 1.56
N GLU A 140 25.41 7.16 0.73
CA GLU A 140 26.07 5.92 1.14
C GLU A 140 27.06 6.24 2.27
N ASN A 141 26.58 6.29 3.51
CA ASN A 141 27.47 6.37 4.65
C ASN A 141 27.44 5.05 5.40
N GLU A 142 28.49 4.25 5.18
CA GLU A 142 28.88 3.17 6.08
C GLU A 142 28.90 3.71 7.52
N SER A 143 28.25 2.98 8.43
CA SER A 143 28.41 3.13 9.88
C SER A 143 27.80 4.38 10.53
N SER A 144 26.47 4.38 10.71
CA SER A 144 25.93 4.69 12.04
C SER A 144 24.64 3.92 12.32
N ASP A 145 24.66 3.21 13.44
CA ASP A 145 23.54 2.50 14.04
C ASP A 145 22.41 3.49 14.35
N VAL A 146 21.45 3.62 13.44
CA VAL A 146 20.11 4.12 13.77
C VAL A 146 19.22 2.89 13.91
N THR A 147 19.20 2.31 15.10
CA THR A 147 18.11 1.42 15.48
C THR A 147 16.80 2.21 15.38
N ILE A 148 16.06 2.08 14.26
CA ILE A 148 14.65 2.43 14.23
C ILE A 148 13.96 1.41 15.12
N ARG A 149 13.84 1.75 16.41
CA ARG A 149 13.05 0.97 17.36
C ARG A 149 11.59 1.04 16.90
N PRO A 150 10.92 -0.10 16.63
CA PRO A 150 9.49 -0.07 16.34
C PRO A 150 8.78 0.56 17.53
N ALA A 151 7.89 1.51 17.26
CA ALA A 151 7.05 2.19 18.23
C ALA A 151 6.00 1.26 18.90
N ASN A 152 6.22 -0.06 18.89
CA ASN A 152 5.24 -1.04 19.34
C ASN A 152 5.32 -1.37 20.84
N GLU A 153 6.30 -0.87 21.60
CA GLU A 153 6.45 -1.34 22.99
C GLU A 153 5.75 -0.49 24.07
N LEU A 154 5.08 0.62 23.73
CA LEU A 154 4.43 1.50 24.73
C LEU A 154 2.97 1.89 24.46
N VAL A 155 2.42 1.58 23.28
CA VAL A 155 1.03 1.95 22.94
C VAL A 155 0.07 0.74 23.00
N GLU A 156 0.62 -0.49 22.98
CA GLU A 156 -0.16 -1.73 22.89
C GLU A 156 -0.95 -2.07 24.16
N GLN A 157 -0.64 -1.48 25.32
CA GLN A 157 -1.17 -1.96 26.61
C GLN A 157 -2.38 -1.21 27.19
N ASP A 158 -2.76 -0.02 26.67
CA ASP A 158 -3.75 0.84 27.35
C ASP A 158 -4.95 1.30 26.48
N LEU A 159 -5.10 0.82 25.24
CA LEU A 159 -6.28 1.17 24.44
C LEU A 159 -7.50 0.33 24.84
N GLU A 160 -8.61 1.01 25.10
CA GLU A 160 -9.86 0.39 25.53
C GLU A 160 -10.45 -0.46 24.39
N LYS A 161 -10.58 -1.76 24.65
CA LYS A 161 -11.32 -2.69 23.78
C LYS A 161 -12.80 -2.60 24.11
N VAL A 162 -13.61 -2.27 23.11
CA VAL A 162 -15.06 -2.14 23.24
C VAL A 162 -15.73 -3.22 22.40
N LYS A 163 -16.83 -3.77 22.91
CA LYS A 163 -17.71 -4.64 22.14
C LYS A 163 -18.84 -3.81 21.58
N ILE A 164 -19.10 -3.93 20.28
CA ILE A 164 -20.23 -3.24 19.64
C ILE A 164 -21.52 -3.95 20.07
N GLU A 165 -22.37 -3.30 20.86
CA GLU A 165 -23.67 -3.87 21.24
C GLU A 165 -24.72 -3.66 20.15
N GLU A 166 -25.63 -4.62 20.02
CA GLU A 166 -26.71 -4.62 19.01
C GLU A 166 -27.70 -3.45 19.23
N SER A 167 -27.79 -2.93 20.45
CA SER A 167 -28.55 -1.73 20.83
C SER A 167 -27.91 -0.40 20.45
N GLU A 168 -26.62 -0.39 20.11
CA GLU A 168 -25.86 0.81 19.69
C GLU A 168 -25.72 0.89 18.16
N LEU A 169 -26.26 -0.08 17.43
CA LEU A 169 -26.22 -0.20 15.97
C LEU A 169 -27.18 0.80 15.26
N GLY A 170 -27.06 2.09 15.61
CA GLY A 170 -27.45 3.17 14.72
C GLY A 170 -26.54 3.21 13.48
N SER A 171 -26.92 3.99 12.46
CA SER A 171 -26.25 4.11 11.15
C SER A 171 -24.76 4.51 11.13
N ASP A 172 -24.10 4.62 12.29
CA ASP A 172 -22.93 5.46 12.48
C ASP A 172 -21.64 4.70 12.82
N PHE A 173 -21.67 3.36 12.90
CA PHE A 173 -20.48 2.53 13.19
C PHE A 173 -19.81 2.01 11.91
N VAL A 174 -19.16 2.91 11.17
CA VAL A 174 -18.31 2.59 10.01
C VAL A 174 -16.84 2.81 10.38
N CYS A 175 -16.00 1.79 10.18
CA CYS A 175 -14.57 1.93 10.35
C CYS A 175 -14.00 2.73 9.18
N VAL A 176 -13.59 3.98 9.38
CA VAL A 176 -13.08 4.84 8.29
C VAL A 176 -11.74 4.38 7.69
N ILE A 177 -11.06 3.43 8.33
CA ILE A 177 -9.80 2.85 7.83
C ILE A 177 -10.07 1.85 6.69
N CYS A 178 -11.06 0.96 6.85
CA CYS A 178 -11.44 0.00 5.82
C CYS A 178 -12.73 0.38 5.06
N MET A 179 -13.41 1.45 5.49
CA MET A 179 -14.70 1.92 4.97
C MET A 179 -15.85 0.90 5.09
N GLU A 180 -15.70 -0.11 5.96
CA GLU A 180 -16.70 -1.15 6.20
C GLU A 180 -17.49 -0.88 7.49
N LYS A 181 -18.74 -1.37 7.53
CA LYS A 181 -19.58 -1.33 8.73
C LYS A 181 -19.03 -2.29 9.80
N MET A 182 -19.00 -1.85 11.04
CA MET A 182 -18.64 -2.71 12.17
C MET A 182 -19.84 -3.59 12.53
N GLU A 183 -19.58 -4.88 12.76
CA GLU A 183 -20.62 -5.86 13.08
C GLU A 183 -20.98 -5.87 14.57
N ALA A 184 -22.24 -6.06 14.90
CA ALA A 184 -22.67 -6.26 16.28
C ALA A 184 -21.98 -7.51 16.88
N GLY A 185 -21.44 -7.36 18.10
CA GLY A 185 -20.67 -8.39 18.78
C GLY A 185 -19.20 -8.48 18.39
N SER A 186 -18.74 -7.70 17.40
CA SER A 186 -17.32 -7.62 17.05
C SER A 186 -16.50 -6.82 18.08
N GLU A 187 -15.22 -7.16 18.21
CA GLU A 187 -14.27 -6.42 19.05
C GLU A 187 -13.71 -5.23 18.27
N ALA A 188 -13.94 -4.04 18.79
CA ALA A 188 -13.42 -2.80 18.26
C ALA A 188 -12.47 -2.15 19.28
N THR A 189 -11.56 -1.32 18.79
CA THR A 189 -10.62 -0.58 19.65
C THR A 189 -10.96 0.89 19.60
N LYS A 190 -11.04 1.49 20.80
CA LYS A 190 -11.38 2.89 20.99
C LYS A 190 -10.13 3.70 21.32
N MET A 191 -9.96 4.81 20.61
CA MET A 191 -8.93 5.81 20.88
C MET A 191 -9.28 6.65 22.11
N PRO A 192 -8.31 7.30 22.78
CA PRO A 192 -8.58 8.22 23.90
C PRO A 192 -9.47 9.41 23.51
N CYS A 193 -9.48 9.78 22.22
CA CYS A 193 -10.40 10.78 21.65
C CYS A 193 -11.82 10.24 21.38
N SER A 194 -12.14 9.02 21.83
CA SER A 194 -13.42 8.31 21.68
C SER A 194 -13.82 7.84 20.28
N HIS A 195 -12.95 7.97 19.27
CA HIS A 195 -13.19 7.34 17.96
C HIS A 195 -12.93 5.83 18.00
N VAL A 196 -13.77 5.07 17.31
CA VAL A 196 -13.79 3.61 17.32
C VAL A 196 -13.48 3.07 15.93
N TYR A 197 -12.69 2.00 15.89
CA TYR A 197 -12.27 1.32 14.67
C TYR A 197 -12.20 -0.18 14.93
N HIS A 198 -12.17 -1.00 13.89
CA HIS A 198 -11.77 -2.41 14.05
C HIS A 198 -10.38 -2.47 14.73
N GLY A 199 -10.22 -3.38 15.69
CA GLY A 199 -8.97 -3.45 16.45
C GLY A 199 -7.74 -3.63 15.57
N ASN A 200 -7.81 -4.55 14.61
CA ASN A 200 -6.73 -4.75 13.65
C ASN A 200 -6.47 -3.52 12.78
N CYS A 201 -7.52 -2.84 12.31
CA CYS A 201 -7.36 -1.62 11.51
C CYS A 201 -6.64 -0.52 12.30
N LEU A 202 -7.02 -0.30 13.57
CA LEU A 202 -6.40 0.72 14.39
C LEU A 202 -4.95 0.37 14.76
N MET A 203 -4.68 -0.88 15.15
CA MET A 203 -3.32 -1.30 15.50
C MET A 203 -2.37 -1.17 14.32
N ASN A 204 -2.82 -1.56 13.13
CA ASN A 204 -2.04 -1.43 11.91
C ASN A 204 -1.78 0.04 11.54
N TRP A 205 -2.79 0.90 11.74
CA TRP A 205 -2.63 2.34 11.53
C TRP A 205 -1.63 2.97 12.51
N LEU A 206 -1.72 2.63 13.80
CA LEU A 206 -0.86 3.16 14.85
C LEU A 206 0.60 2.69 14.77
N GLY A 207 0.85 1.55 14.11
CA GLY A 207 2.20 1.09 13.79
C GLY A 207 2.98 2.02 12.85
N VAL A 208 2.27 2.89 12.11
CA VAL A 208 2.86 3.85 11.17
C VAL A 208 2.60 5.30 11.61
N ASN A 209 1.40 5.58 12.10
CA ASN A 209 0.92 6.94 12.38
C ASN A 209 0.40 7.06 13.82
N ARG A 210 1.00 7.93 14.65
CA ARG A 210 0.53 8.16 16.04
C ARG A 210 -0.67 9.10 16.17
N VAL A 211 -1.49 9.23 15.12
CA VAL A 211 -2.62 10.17 15.07
C VAL A 211 -3.94 9.46 14.77
N CYS A 212 -5.02 9.93 15.37
CA CYS A 212 -6.37 9.45 15.08
C CYS A 212 -6.75 9.74 13.62
N PRO A 213 -7.18 8.73 12.83
CA PRO A 213 -7.63 8.92 11.45
C PRO A 213 -8.78 9.92 11.30
N THR A 214 -9.64 10.04 12.32
CA THR A 214 -10.86 10.86 12.24
C THR A 214 -10.63 12.31 12.68
N CYS A 215 -9.95 12.53 13.81
CA CYS A 215 -9.78 13.87 14.38
C CYS A 215 -8.34 14.35 14.51
N ARG A 216 -7.36 13.57 14.02
CA ARG A 216 -5.92 13.85 14.11
C ARG A 216 -5.38 14.03 15.53
N PHE A 217 -6.12 13.60 16.55
CA PHE A 217 -5.63 13.54 17.92
C PHE A 217 -4.37 12.68 17.99
N VAL A 218 -3.28 13.26 18.49
CA VAL A 218 -1.97 12.58 18.63
C VAL A 218 -1.96 11.81 19.93
N LEU A 219 -1.54 10.54 19.91
CA LEU A 219 -1.36 9.78 21.15
C LEU A 219 -0.19 10.37 21.96
N PRO A 220 -0.36 10.61 23.27
CA PRO A 220 0.71 11.08 24.12
C PRO A 220 1.86 10.06 24.18
N SER A 221 3.10 10.58 24.19
CA SER A 221 4.36 9.82 24.22
C SER A 221 4.69 9.27 25.59
#